data_AF-B1ZJA3-F1
#
_entry.id   AF-B1ZJA3-F1
#
_cell.length_a   1.000
_cell.length_b   1.000
_cell.length_c   1.000
_cell.angle_alpha   90.00
_cell.angle_beta   90.00
_cell.angle_gamma   90.00
#
_symmetry.space_group_name_H-M   'P 1'
#
loop_
_entity.id
_entity.type
_entity.pdbx_description
1 polymer ?
#
loop_
_entity_poly.entity_id
_entity_poly.type
_entity_poly.pdbx_seq_one_letter_code
_entity_poly.pdbx_strand_id
1 'polypeptide(L)'
;MAGESQKPIVFSYLFQHRYNAQTEEFTPSTVTQDEIQDAIIALRADEGVSLRVGNPANFMKDFLRSWSRSALWPSEIGDAGYTARQAYGHGAVFDFVPYLPGQTEAFPYEYDLPATAPRHRIESVSLPSAARALGRGDESWLIQVAVNQRVLATHFALYSDLDVVDLFHLQNAMKGTPEIDAVFLLTFRQGGQVRKALVTLEAKRNEPILPDQVRFQAAYMSKQCRRPGRGLHDVEFIIPVAAATRGTASHTVGVFEMNPIKIADGIAVYDAKTSHTLALVVAKAVGYDFVPKVSGI
;
A
#
# COMPACT_ATOMS: atom_id res chain seq x y z
N MET A 1 29.08 4.66 11.39
CA MET A 1 28.36 4.82 10.10
C MET A 1 27.67 3.49 9.83
N ALA A 2 26.34 3.44 9.92
CA ALA A 2 25.62 2.25 9.46
C ALA A 2 25.82 2.17 7.94
N GLY A 3 26.38 1.06 7.45
CA GLY A 3 26.70 0.91 6.03
C GLY A 3 25.44 1.12 5.18
N GLU A 4 25.57 1.94 4.13
CA GLU A 4 24.51 2.12 3.14
C GLU A 4 24.08 0.75 2.58
N SER A 5 22.79 0.60 2.30
CA SER A 5 22.25 -0.65 1.74
C SER A 5 22.95 -0.95 0.42
N GLN A 6 23.55 -2.14 0.28
CA GLN A 6 24.18 -2.58 -0.97
C GLN A 6 23.19 -3.15 -2.00
N LYS A 7 21.88 -3.18 -1.67
CA LYS A 7 20.83 -3.67 -2.58
C LYS A 7 20.75 -2.94 -3.94
N PRO A 8 21.00 -1.62 -4.04
CA PRO A 8 21.02 -0.91 -5.32
C PRO A 8 21.94 -1.58 -6.36
N ILE A 9 23.10 -2.08 -5.96
CA ILE A 9 24.06 -2.75 -6.86
C ILE A 9 23.45 -4.01 -7.48
N VAL A 10 22.64 -4.77 -6.72
CA VAL A 10 21.95 -5.96 -7.23
C VAL A 10 20.87 -5.56 -8.24
N PHE A 11 20.15 -4.45 -8.01
CA PHE A 11 19.18 -3.94 -8.99
C PHE A 11 19.88 -3.55 -10.29
N SER A 12 20.98 -2.79 -10.22
CA SER A 12 21.79 -2.42 -11.38
C SER A 12 22.29 -3.63 -12.15
N TYR A 13 22.87 -4.61 -11.44
CA TYR A 13 23.35 -5.86 -12.04
C TYR A 13 22.22 -6.58 -12.79
N LEU A 14 21.08 -6.81 -12.14
CA LEU A 14 19.95 -7.49 -12.76
C LEU A 14 19.35 -6.71 -13.93
N PHE A 15 19.31 -5.38 -13.84
CA PHE A 15 18.80 -4.51 -14.89
C PHE A 15 19.66 -4.60 -16.15
N GLN A 16 20.98 -4.44 -16.02
CA GLN A 16 21.91 -4.48 -17.14
C GLN A 16 21.91 -5.82 -17.89
N HIS A 17 21.63 -6.92 -17.19
CA HIS A 17 21.56 -8.25 -17.80
C HIS A 17 20.21 -8.54 -18.50
N ARG A 18 19.20 -7.68 -18.34
CA ARG A 18 17.83 -7.92 -18.83
C ARG A 18 17.28 -6.84 -19.75
N TYR A 19 17.77 -5.62 -19.58
CA TYR A 19 17.31 -4.47 -20.33
C TYR A 19 18.11 -4.34 -21.62
N ASN A 20 17.42 -4.43 -22.75
CA ASN A 20 18.02 -4.12 -24.04
C ASN A 20 17.82 -2.63 -24.36
N ALA A 21 18.89 -1.84 -24.23
CA ALA A 21 18.84 -0.41 -24.50
C ALA A 21 18.52 -0.04 -25.96
N GLN A 22 18.62 -0.98 -26.91
CA GLN A 22 18.32 -0.73 -28.32
C GLN A 22 16.82 -0.90 -28.63
N THR A 23 16.17 -1.85 -27.95
CA THR A 23 14.73 -2.11 -28.12
C THR A 23 13.88 -1.50 -27.02
N GLU A 24 14.52 -1.00 -25.94
CA GLU A 24 13.88 -0.54 -24.71
C GLU A 24 12.99 -1.62 -24.07
N GLU A 25 13.31 -2.90 -24.30
CA GLU A 25 12.53 -4.05 -23.83
C GLU A 25 13.22 -4.84 -22.71
N PHE A 26 12.39 -5.43 -21.85
CA PHE A 26 12.77 -6.34 -20.78
C PHE A 26 12.51 -7.78 -21.16
N THR A 27 13.41 -8.71 -20.82
CA THR A 27 13.14 -10.14 -21.04
C THR A 27 13.75 -11.04 -19.95
N PRO A 28 12.93 -11.72 -19.12
CA PRO A 28 11.63 -11.31 -18.60
C PRO A 28 11.76 -10.21 -17.52
N SER A 29 10.69 -9.44 -17.28
CA SER A 29 10.67 -8.38 -16.25
C SER A 29 10.62 -8.89 -14.81
N THR A 30 10.06 -10.09 -14.61
CA THR A 30 9.99 -10.73 -13.29
C THR A 30 11.35 -11.28 -12.89
N VAL A 31 11.82 -10.84 -11.73
CA VAL A 31 13.00 -11.35 -11.04
C VAL A 31 12.58 -12.37 -10.00
N THR A 32 13.25 -13.51 -10.01
CA THR A 32 13.01 -14.65 -9.12
C THR A 32 14.02 -14.72 -7.98
N GLN A 33 13.75 -15.60 -7.02
CA GLN A 33 14.63 -15.85 -5.87
C GLN A 33 16.00 -16.34 -6.30
N ASP A 34 16.05 -17.29 -7.24
CA ASP A 34 17.29 -17.88 -7.74
C ASP A 34 18.16 -16.81 -8.42
N GLU A 35 17.56 -15.94 -9.23
CA GLU A 35 18.28 -14.87 -9.93
C GLU A 35 18.85 -13.83 -8.96
N ILE A 36 18.17 -13.53 -7.85
CA ILE A 36 18.73 -12.66 -6.80
C ILE A 36 19.91 -13.35 -6.11
N GLN A 37 19.81 -14.66 -5.85
CA GLN A 37 20.90 -15.41 -5.22
C GLN A 37 22.13 -15.43 -6.13
N ASP A 38 21.95 -15.74 -7.41
CA ASP A 38 23.02 -15.78 -8.41
C ASP A 38 23.68 -14.40 -8.56
N ALA A 39 22.89 -13.32 -8.61
CA ALA A 39 23.42 -11.96 -8.66
C ALA A 39 24.24 -11.61 -7.41
N ILE A 40 23.77 -11.96 -6.21
CA ILE A 40 24.52 -11.71 -4.97
C ILE A 40 25.82 -12.54 -4.93
N ILE A 41 25.81 -13.78 -5.42
CA ILE A 41 26.99 -14.65 -5.49
C ILE A 41 28.03 -14.05 -6.45
N ALA A 42 27.62 -13.62 -7.65
CA ALA A 42 28.51 -12.97 -8.61
C ALA A 42 29.13 -11.69 -8.03
N LEU A 43 28.29 -10.78 -7.52
CA LEU A 43 28.75 -9.51 -6.93
C LEU A 43 29.65 -9.70 -5.69
N ARG A 44 29.50 -10.81 -4.96
CA ARG A 44 30.40 -11.15 -3.84
C ARG A 44 31.80 -11.49 -4.33
N ALA A 45 31.89 -12.24 -5.42
CA ALA A 45 33.15 -12.64 -6.03
C ALA A 45 33.85 -11.44 -6.69
N ASP A 46 33.09 -10.62 -7.40
CA ASP A 46 33.63 -9.57 -8.27
C ASP A 46 33.85 -8.23 -7.54
N GLU A 47 32.91 -7.85 -6.68
CA GLU A 47 32.87 -6.52 -6.03
C GLU A 47 32.99 -6.58 -4.50
N GLY A 48 33.06 -7.78 -3.92
CA GLY A 48 33.19 -7.96 -2.47
C GLY A 48 31.95 -7.53 -1.68
N VAL A 49 30.75 -7.55 -2.27
CA VAL A 49 29.52 -7.16 -1.56
C VAL A 49 29.26 -8.10 -0.37
N SER A 50 28.71 -7.56 0.72
CA SER A 50 28.48 -8.31 1.98
C SER A 50 27.04 -8.82 2.15
N LEU A 51 26.17 -8.56 1.17
CA LEU A 51 24.75 -8.95 1.18
C LEU A 51 24.60 -10.45 1.41
N ARG A 52 23.68 -10.85 2.29
CA ARG A 52 23.37 -12.26 2.55
C ARG A 52 22.56 -12.84 1.40
N VAL A 53 22.94 -14.04 0.95
CA VAL A 53 22.19 -14.85 -0.03
C VAL A 53 20.89 -15.41 0.58
N GLY A 54 20.84 -15.55 1.91
CA GLY A 54 19.69 -16.11 2.62
C GLY A 54 18.47 -15.18 2.63
N ASN A 55 17.32 -15.72 2.19
CA ASN A 55 16.00 -15.09 2.14
C ASN A 55 15.79 -13.99 1.07
N PRO A 56 15.98 -14.32 -0.22
CA PRO A 56 15.72 -13.39 -1.34
C PRO A 56 14.25 -12.95 -1.42
N ALA A 57 13.30 -13.71 -0.85
CA ALA A 57 11.89 -13.34 -0.82
C ALA A 57 11.61 -12.00 -0.11
N ASN A 58 12.43 -11.62 0.87
CA ASN A 58 12.31 -10.33 1.56
C ASN A 58 13.10 -9.20 0.86
N PHE A 59 13.85 -9.49 -0.21
CA PHE A 59 14.76 -8.54 -0.83
C PHE A 59 14.06 -7.22 -1.23
N MET A 60 13.00 -7.32 -2.03
CA MET A 60 12.20 -6.17 -2.46
C MET A 60 11.41 -5.57 -1.31
N LYS A 61 10.76 -6.39 -0.49
CA LYS A 61 9.96 -5.94 0.66
C LYS A 61 10.75 -5.01 1.57
N ASP A 62 11.96 -5.41 1.96
CA ASP A 62 12.81 -4.62 2.84
C ASP A 62 13.37 -3.36 2.16
N PHE A 63 13.50 -3.34 0.83
CA PHE A 63 13.87 -2.13 0.10
C PHE A 63 12.72 -1.11 0.09
N LEU A 64 11.50 -1.55 -0.21
CA LEU A 64 10.31 -0.70 -0.25
C LEU A 64 9.92 -0.12 1.12
N ARG A 65 10.34 -0.76 2.21
CA ARG A 65 10.19 -0.23 3.58
C ARG A 65 11.03 1.01 3.87
N SER A 66 12.01 1.32 3.02
CA SER A 66 12.83 2.52 3.16
C SER A 66 12.09 3.77 2.67
N TRP A 67 12.21 4.85 3.44
CA TRP A 67 11.77 6.18 3.02
C TRP A 67 12.68 6.78 1.95
N SER A 68 13.95 6.37 1.91
CA SER A 68 14.91 6.80 0.89
C SER A 68 14.89 5.92 -0.35
N ARG A 69 13.90 5.04 -0.52
CA ARG A 69 13.87 4.06 -1.64
C ARG A 69 13.97 4.70 -3.02
N SER A 70 13.34 5.86 -3.26
CA SER A 70 13.47 6.58 -4.53
C SER A 70 14.90 7.11 -4.73
N ALA A 71 15.50 7.67 -3.68
CA ALA A 71 16.87 8.19 -3.72
C ALA A 71 17.94 7.09 -3.83
N LEU A 72 17.65 5.90 -3.30
CA LEU A 72 18.52 4.72 -3.40
C LEU A 72 18.29 3.91 -4.69
N TRP A 73 17.28 4.28 -5.49
CA TRP A 73 17.04 3.62 -6.76
C TRP A 73 18.17 3.97 -7.73
N PRO A 74 18.79 3.00 -8.42
CA PRO A 74 19.87 3.29 -9.34
C PRO A 74 19.43 4.26 -10.44
N SER A 75 20.22 5.32 -10.67
CA SER A 75 19.87 6.39 -11.60
C SER A 75 19.72 5.87 -13.02
N GLU A 76 20.55 4.91 -13.45
CA GLU A 76 20.46 4.31 -14.78
C GLU A 76 19.13 3.58 -15.03
N ILE A 77 18.49 3.08 -13.98
CA ILE A 77 17.17 2.44 -14.07
C ILE A 77 16.08 3.51 -14.08
N GLY A 78 16.22 4.55 -13.27
CA GLY A 78 15.30 5.68 -13.23
C GLY A 78 15.29 6.49 -14.52
N ASP A 79 16.47 6.76 -15.09
CA ASP A 79 16.66 7.48 -16.35
C ASP A 79 16.09 6.71 -17.55
N ALA A 80 16.12 5.37 -17.48
CA ALA A 80 15.43 4.50 -18.43
C ALA A 80 13.90 4.48 -18.24
N GLY A 81 13.36 5.18 -17.24
CA GLY A 81 11.92 5.26 -16.96
C GLY A 81 11.35 4.01 -16.29
N TYR A 82 12.16 3.28 -15.50
CA TYR A 82 11.72 2.06 -14.81
C TYR A 82 11.77 2.19 -13.29
N THR A 83 10.81 1.52 -12.65
CA THR A 83 10.77 1.23 -11.22
C THR A 83 10.60 -0.27 -11.00
N ALA A 84 10.31 -0.69 -9.77
CA ALA A 84 9.98 -2.06 -9.47
C ALA A 84 8.79 -2.19 -8.52
N ARG A 85 8.16 -3.36 -8.53
CA ARG A 85 7.05 -3.71 -7.62
C ARG A 85 7.21 -5.12 -7.10
N GLN A 86 6.63 -5.42 -5.95
CA GLN A 86 6.59 -6.80 -5.45
C GLN A 86 5.81 -7.70 -6.41
N ALA A 87 6.40 -8.84 -6.73
CA ALA A 87 5.78 -9.92 -7.51
C ALA A 87 5.60 -11.14 -6.60
N TYR A 88 4.58 -11.95 -6.88
CA TYR A 88 4.22 -13.07 -6.01
C TYR A 88 3.99 -14.36 -6.81
N GLY A 89 4.25 -15.49 -6.15
CA GLY A 89 4.06 -16.84 -6.71
C GLY A 89 5.27 -17.35 -7.48
N HIS A 90 5.41 -18.67 -7.57
CA HIS A 90 6.44 -19.36 -8.38
C HIS A 90 7.88 -18.84 -8.20
N GLY A 91 8.27 -18.47 -6.97
CA GLY A 91 9.61 -17.95 -6.68
C GLY A 91 9.85 -16.51 -7.16
N ALA A 92 8.83 -15.80 -7.66
CA ALA A 92 8.94 -14.38 -7.99
C ALA A 92 9.22 -13.53 -6.74
N VAL A 93 9.99 -12.47 -6.93
CA VAL A 93 10.32 -11.49 -5.88
C VAL A 93 9.86 -10.09 -6.28
N PHE A 94 10.20 -9.65 -7.49
CA PHE A 94 9.74 -8.37 -8.01
C PHE A 94 9.66 -8.33 -9.53
N ASP A 95 8.88 -7.39 -10.06
CA ASP A 95 8.91 -7.04 -11.48
C ASP A 95 9.58 -5.68 -11.64
N PHE A 96 10.44 -5.52 -12.65
CA PHE A 96 10.69 -4.19 -13.20
C PHE A 96 9.46 -3.74 -14.00
N VAL A 97 9.02 -2.51 -13.79
CA VAL A 97 7.84 -1.95 -14.47
C VAL A 97 8.14 -0.54 -14.95
N PRO A 98 7.62 -0.14 -16.12
CA PRO A 98 7.80 1.23 -16.61
C PRO A 98 7.07 2.21 -15.68
N TYR A 99 7.54 3.45 -15.67
CA TYR A 99 6.85 4.57 -15.04
C TYR A 99 5.45 4.74 -15.61
N LEU A 100 4.50 5.07 -14.73
CA LEU A 100 3.17 5.46 -15.19
C LEU A 100 3.25 6.83 -15.91
N PRO A 101 2.28 7.14 -16.79
CA PRO A 101 2.23 8.45 -17.43
C PRO A 101 2.29 9.59 -16.41
N GLY A 102 3.28 10.48 -16.55
CA GLY A 102 3.50 11.62 -15.66
C GLY A 102 4.29 11.33 -14.38
N GLN A 103 4.67 10.08 -14.13
CA GLN A 103 5.55 9.73 -13.00
C GLN A 103 6.98 10.19 -13.27
N THR A 104 7.59 10.87 -12.29
CA THR A 104 8.93 11.47 -12.41
C THR A 104 9.96 10.86 -11.45
N GLU A 105 9.54 9.99 -10.54
CA GLU A 105 10.40 9.31 -9.58
C GLU A 105 10.05 7.81 -9.49
N ALA A 106 10.97 6.99 -9.01
CA ALA A 106 10.78 5.53 -9.01
C ALA A 106 9.62 5.07 -8.12
N PHE A 107 9.52 5.58 -6.89
CA PHE A 107 8.51 5.11 -5.94
C PHE A 107 7.73 6.28 -5.32
N PRO A 108 6.87 6.96 -6.11
CA PRO A 108 6.17 8.14 -5.67
C PRO A 108 5.39 7.90 -4.38
N TYR A 109 5.37 8.90 -3.50
CA TYR A 109 4.71 8.84 -2.21
C TYR A 109 3.75 10.01 -2.03
N GLU A 110 2.45 9.71 -1.96
CA GLU A 110 1.37 10.70 -1.92
C GLU A 110 0.60 10.71 -0.58
N TYR A 111 1.12 10.03 0.44
CA TYR A 111 0.41 9.82 1.71
C TYR A 111 1.00 10.63 2.87
N ASP A 112 1.61 11.77 2.55
CA ASP A 112 1.87 12.80 3.54
C ASP A 112 0.61 13.65 3.74
N LEU A 113 0.22 13.86 5.00
CA LEU A 113 -0.95 14.67 5.30
C LEU A 113 -0.64 16.14 4.95
N PRO A 114 -1.37 16.76 3.99
CA PRO A 114 -1.12 18.15 3.64
C PRO A 114 -1.27 19.08 4.85
N ALA A 115 -0.45 20.12 4.94
CA ALA A 115 -0.55 21.11 6.04
C ALA A 115 -1.92 21.81 6.10
N THR A 116 -2.61 21.88 4.96
CA THR A 116 -3.96 22.45 4.81
C THR A 116 -5.09 21.44 5.01
N ALA A 117 -4.77 20.16 5.23
CA ALA A 117 -5.78 19.12 5.39
C ALA A 117 -6.66 19.40 6.61
N PRO A 118 -7.99 19.17 6.52
CA PRO A 118 -8.87 19.26 7.67
C PRO A 118 -8.39 18.37 8.82
N ARG A 119 -8.59 18.84 10.05
CA ARG A 119 -8.28 18.08 11.26
C ARG A 119 -9.54 17.87 12.08
N HIS A 120 -9.85 16.61 12.35
CA HIS A 120 -10.98 16.20 13.16
C HIS A 120 -10.51 15.78 14.53
N ARG A 121 -11.08 16.37 15.58
CA ARG A 121 -10.77 15.96 16.96
C ARG A 121 -11.67 14.79 17.35
N ILE A 122 -11.05 13.71 17.80
CA ILE A 122 -11.74 12.53 18.33
C ILE A 122 -11.61 12.52 19.84
N GLU A 123 -12.73 12.40 20.53
CA GLU A 123 -12.77 12.08 21.95
C GLU A 123 -12.38 10.62 22.15
N SER A 124 -11.25 10.39 22.83
CA SER A 124 -10.68 9.05 23.03
C SER A 124 -10.79 8.53 24.47
N VAL A 125 -11.58 9.20 25.32
CA VAL A 125 -11.92 8.72 26.66
C VAL A 125 -12.67 7.38 26.62
N SER A 126 -13.34 7.08 25.52
CA SER A 126 -13.95 5.76 25.23
C SER A 126 -12.95 4.59 25.18
N LEU A 127 -11.65 4.83 24.93
CA LEU A 127 -10.62 3.81 25.16
C LEU A 127 -10.31 3.72 26.67
N PRO A 128 -10.11 2.52 27.25
CA PRO A 128 -9.64 2.43 28.63
C PRO A 128 -8.31 3.18 28.82
N SER A 129 -8.15 3.88 29.95
CA SER A 129 -6.92 4.65 30.21
C SER A 129 -5.66 3.80 30.16
N ALA A 130 -5.73 2.55 30.64
CA ALA A 130 -4.63 1.59 30.54
C ALA A 130 -4.30 1.24 29.08
N ALA A 131 -5.31 1.09 28.22
CA ALA A 131 -5.11 0.82 26.80
C ALA A 131 -4.46 2.02 26.08
N ARG A 132 -4.90 3.25 26.40
CA ARG A 132 -4.25 4.47 25.88
C ARG A 132 -2.79 4.60 26.33
N ALA A 133 -2.45 4.17 27.54
CA ALA A 133 -1.08 4.26 28.06
C ALA A 133 -0.17 3.14 27.52
N LEU A 134 -0.68 1.91 27.44
CA LEU A 134 0.07 0.72 27.00
C LEU A 134 0.32 0.67 25.49
N GLY A 135 -0.45 1.44 24.71
CA GLY A 135 -0.54 1.38 23.24
C GLY A 135 0.76 0.99 22.52
N ARG A 136 0.62 0.15 21.48
CA ARG A 136 1.75 -0.55 20.87
C ARG A 136 2.33 0.19 19.68
N GLY A 137 3.60 -0.12 19.40
CA GLY A 137 4.41 0.39 18.29
C GLY A 137 4.03 -0.09 16.88
N ASP A 138 2.94 -0.84 16.72
CA ASP A 138 2.65 -1.64 15.52
C ASP A 138 1.38 -1.20 14.77
N GLU A 139 1.26 -1.64 13.52
CA GLU A 139 0.12 -1.37 12.63
C GLU A 139 -1.19 -1.97 13.17
N SER A 140 -1.11 -3.11 13.85
CA SER A 140 -2.28 -3.74 14.49
C SER A 140 -2.93 -2.81 15.51
N TRP A 141 -2.13 -2.09 16.31
CA TRP A 141 -2.64 -1.10 17.24
C TRP A 141 -3.31 0.09 16.55
N LEU A 142 -2.73 0.59 15.46
CA LEU A 142 -3.34 1.66 14.65
C LEU A 142 -4.73 1.25 14.15
N ILE A 143 -4.86 0.04 13.60
CA ILE A 143 -6.16 -0.48 13.12
C ILE A 143 -7.15 -0.60 14.29
N GLN A 144 -6.72 -1.12 15.44
CA GLN A 144 -7.57 -1.24 16.62
C GLN A 144 -8.07 0.12 17.11
N VAL A 145 -7.20 1.13 17.16
CA VAL A 145 -7.59 2.49 17.53
C VAL A 145 -8.57 3.04 16.50
N ALA A 146 -8.28 2.91 15.21
CA ALA A 146 -9.15 3.40 14.14
C ALA A 146 -10.56 2.80 14.19
N VAL A 147 -10.67 1.48 14.45
CA VAL A 147 -11.96 0.79 14.58
C VAL A 147 -12.70 1.20 15.86
N ASN A 148 -12.05 1.13 17.04
CA ASN A 148 -12.69 1.43 18.32
C ASN A 148 -13.12 2.90 18.42
N GLN A 149 -12.38 3.80 17.77
CA GLN A 149 -12.66 5.23 17.74
C GLN A 149 -13.50 5.65 16.53
N ARG A 150 -13.98 4.68 15.73
CA ARG A 150 -14.84 4.91 14.57
C ARG A 150 -14.26 5.92 13.57
N VAL A 151 -12.94 5.96 13.41
CA VAL A 151 -12.23 6.94 12.56
C VAL A 151 -12.77 6.92 11.13
N LEU A 152 -12.88 5.73 10.52
CA LEU A 152 -13.39 5.60 9.16
C LEU A 152 -14.89 5.95 9.06
N ALA A 153 -15.70 5.57 10.06
CA ALA A 153 -17.12 5.93 10.04
C ALA A 153 -17.30 7.45 10.10
N THR A 154 -16.53 8.14 10.95
CA THR A 154 -16.47 9.60 10.99
C THR A 154 -15.96 10.18 9.67
N HIS A 155 -14.94 9.57 9.06
CA HIS A 155 -14.43 9.99 7.76
C HIS A 155 -15.50 10.00 6.68
N PHE A 156 -16.14 8.84 6.51
CA PHE A 156 -17.17 8.64 5.50
C PHE A 156 -18.44 9.45 5.77
N ALA A 157 -18.77 9.72 7.03
CA ALA A 157 -19.94 10.53 7.38
C ALA A 157 -19.73 12.05 7.18
N LEU A 158 -18.51 12.56 7.37
CA LEU A 158 -18.25 14.01 7.43
C LEU A 158 -17.43 14.57 6.28
N TYR A 159 -16.62 13.74 5.61
CA TYR A 159 -15.60 14.21 4.66
C TYR A 159 -15.67 13.55 3.28
N SER A 160 -16.18 12.32 3.18
CA SER A 160 -16.43 11.67 1.88
C SER A 160 -17.56 12.39 1.14
N ASP A 161 -17.52 12.33 -0.20
CA ASP A 161 -18.58 12.91 -1.05
C ASP A 161 -19.80 11.98 -1.20
N LEU A 162 -19.78 10.80 -0.57
CA LEU A 162 -20.87 9.83 -0.58
C LEU A 162 -21.95 10.16 0.46
N ASP A 163 -23.23 9.98 0.12
CA ASP A 163 -24.33 10.00 1.10
C ASP A 163 -24.35 8.67 1.86
N VAL A 164 -23.54 8.58 2.90
CA VAL A 164 -23.31 7.35 3.65
C VAL A 164 -24.47 7.06 4.61
N VAL A 165 -24.96 5.81 4.57
CA VAL A 165 -25.99 5.28 5.47
C VAL A 165 -25.36 4.59 6.66
N ASP A 166 -24.45 3.64 6.40
CA ASP A 166 -23.70 2.93 7.42
C ASP A 166 -22.32 2.51 6.91
N LEU A 167 -21.41 2.26 7.85
CA LEU A 167 -20.11 1.64 7.61
C LEU A 167 -19.89 0.57 8.68
N PHE A 168 -19.71 -0.67 8.25
CA PHE A 168 -19.53 -1.82 9.13
C PHE A 168 -18.16 -2.46 8.93
N HIS A 169 -17.43 -2.65 10.01
CA HIS A 169 -16.14 -3.35 9.99
C HIS A 169 -16.38 -4.86 9.84
N LEU A 170 -15.89 -5.46 8.75
CA LEU A 170 -16.11 -6.88 8.46
C LEU A 170 -15.02 -7.76 9.09
N GLN A 171 -13.76 -7.44 8.82
CA GLN A 171 -12.64 -8.31 9.18
C GLN A 171 -11.32 -7.52 9.27
N ASN A 172 -10.43 -7.96 10.17
CA ASN A 172 -9.03 -7.55 10.24
C ASN A 172 -8.11 -8.65 9.69
N ALA A 173 -6.93 -8.24 9.22
CA ALA A 173 -5.83 -9.12 8.82
C ALA A 173 -6.29 -10.26 7.91
N MET A 174 -6.93 -9.90 6.80
CA MET A 174 -7.32 -10.87 5.78
C MET A 174 -6.04 -11.45 5.17
N LYS A 175 -5.72 -12.69 5.59
CA LYS A 175 -4.57 -13.43 5.09
C LYS A 175 -4.80 -13.82 3.63
N GLY A 176 -3.81 -13.54 2.80
CA GLY A 176 -3.84 -13.83 1.37
C GLY A 176 -2.67 -13.18 0.67
N THR A 177 -2.72 -13.21 -0.67
CA THR A 177 -1.80 -12.50 -1.54
C THR A 177 -2.67 -11.61 -2.45
N PRO A 178 -2.88 -10.33 -2.08
CA PRO A 178 -2.25 -9.59 -0.99
C PRO A 178 -2.88 -9.83 0.38
N GLU A 179 -2.14 -9.49 1.44
CA GLU A 179 -2.69 -9.25 2.77
C GLU A 179 -3.49 -7.94 2.77
N ILE A 180 -4.62 -7.89 3.47
CA ILE A 180 -5.42 -6.67 3.67
C ILE A 180 -5.58 -6.43 5.18
N ASP A 181 -5.19 -5.25 5.65
CA ASP A 181 -5.18 -4.93 7.08
C ASP A 181 -6.59 -4.90 7.66
N ALA A 182 -7.54 -4.27 6.96
CA ALA A 182 -8.96 -4.34 7.31
C ALA A 182 -9.88 -4.14 6.10
N VAL A 183 -11.08 -4.72 6.18
CA VAL A 183 -12.15 -4.53 5.18
C VAL A 183 -13.44 -4.10 5.87
N PHE A 184 -14.15 -3.16 5.26
CA PHE A 184 -15.43 -2.64 5.72
C PHE A 184 -16.48 -2.76 4.61
N LEU A 185 -17.74 -2.89 5.00
CA LEU A 185 -18.90 -2.73 4.13
C LEU A 185 -19.44 -1.32 4.32
N LEU A 186 -19.50 -0.56 3.23
CA LEU A 186 -20.12 0.76 3.18
C LEU A 186 -21.48 0.64 2.51
N THR A 187 -22.51 1.15 3.16
CA THR A 187 -23.83 1.35 2.55
C THR A 187 -24.03 2.83 2.30
N PHE A 188 -24.45 3.22 1.10
CA PHE A 188 -24.64 4.62 0.71
C PHE A 188 -25.92 4.79 -0.11
N ARG A 189 -26.44 6.02 -0.19
CA ARG A 189 -27.56 6.39 -1.06
C ARG A 189 -27.06 7.02 -2.35
N GLN A 190 -27.67 6.63 -3.45
CA GLN A 190 -27.49 7.29 -4.74
C GLN A 190 -28.80 7.23 -5.52
N GLY A 191 -29.31 8.38 -5.96
CA GLY A 191 -30.59 8.44 -6.70
C GLY A 191 -31.77 7.86 -5.91
N GLY A 192 -31.78 8.02 -4.58
CA GLY A 192 -32.82 7.48 -3.70
C GLY A 192 -32.73 5.97 -3.43
N GLN A 193 -31.75 5.26 -3.99
CA GLN A 193 -31.53 3.84 -3.76
C GLN A 193 -30.37 3.60 -2.79
N VAL A 194 -30.53 2.58 -1.95
CA VAL A 194 -29.46 2.11 -1.05
C VAL A 194 -28.57 1.13 -1.80
N ARG A 195 -27.26 1.37 -1.78
CA ARG A 195 -26.23 0.65 -2.53
C ARG A 195 -25.06 0.29 -1.62
N LYS A 196 -24.19 -0.60 -2.09
CA LYS A 196 -23.07 -1.14 -1.31
C LYS A 196 -21.73 -0.95 -2.03
N ALA A 197 -20.71 -0.66 -1.23
CA ALA A 197 -19.32 -0.66 -1.61
C ALA A 197 -18.50 -1.40 -0.55
N LEU A 198 -17.32 -1.91 -0.91
CA LEU A 198 -16.35 -2.35 0.09
C LEU A 198 -15.26 -1.30 0.24
N VAL A 199 -14.78 -1.13 1.46
CA VAL A 199 -13.62 -0.28 1.77
C VAL A 199 -12.47 -1.19 2.17
N THR A 200 -11.31 -1.07 1.52
CA THR A 200 -10.07 -1.74 1.94
C THR A 200 -9.18 -0.73 2.65
N LEU A 201 -8.64 -1.10 3.80
CA LEU A 201 -7.70 -0.27 4.56
C LEU A 201 -6.29 -0.85 4.48
N GLU A 202 -5.31 -0.01 4.18
CA GLU A 202 -3.87 -0.24 4.43
C GLU A 202 -3.39 0.73 5.52
N ALA A 203 -2.91 0.23 6.64
CA ALA A 203 -2.49 1.03 7.78
C ALA A 203 -0.97 0.93 7.96
N LYS A 204 -0.30 2.08 8.06
CA LYS A 204 1.15 2.14 8.30
C LYS A 204 1.52 3.11 9.39
N ARG A 205 2.61 2.78 10.10
CA ARG A 205 3.17 3.67 11.11
C ARG A 205 4.51 4.23 10.69
N ASN A 206 5.52 3.37 10.72
CA ASN A 206 6.90 3.77 10.49
C ASN A 206 7.38 3.44 9.08
N GLU A 207 6.71 2.51 8.41
CA GLU A 207 6.96 2.12 7.04
C GLU A 207 6.10 2.97 6.08
N PRO A 208 6.55 3.21 4.84
CA PRO A 208 5.73 3.85 3.82
C PRO A 208 4.51 2.99 3.47
N ILE A 209 3.36 3.64 3.22
CA ILE A 209 2.25 3.02 2.47
C ILE A 209 2.76 2.71 1.07
N LEU A 210 2.50 1.49 0.60
CA LEU A 210 2.91 1.02 -0.72
C LEU A 210 1.72 1.10 -1.70
N PRO A 211 1.73 2.03 -2.68
CA PRO A 211 0.62 2.18 -3.63
C PRO A 211 0.25 0.88 -4.34
N ASP A 212 1.23 0.07 -4.75
CA ASP A 212 0.96 -1.20 -5.44
C ASP A 212 0.28 -2.24 -4.56
N GLN A 213 0.52 -2.21 -3.25
CA GLN A 213 -0.21 -3.06 -2.32
C GLN A 213 -1.67 -2.64 -2.28
N VAL A 214 -1.95 -1.33 -2.13
CA VAL A 214 -3.32 -0.78 -2.14
C VAL A 214 -4.05 -1.13 -3.44
N ARG A 215 -3.40 -0.96 -4.60
CA ARG A 215 -3.95 -1.36 -5.91
C ARG A 215 -4.26 -2.85 -5.98
N PHE A 216 -3.33 -3.69 -5.53
CA PHE A 216 -3.52 -5.13 -5.57
C PHE A 216 -4.65 -5.60 -4.65
N GLN A 217 -4.80 -4.99 -3.46
CA GLN A 217 -5.90 -5.28 -2.54
C GLN A 217 -7.25 -4.94 -3.17
N ALA A 218 -7.36 -3.78 -3.83
CA ALA A 218 -8.59 -3.37 -4.53
C ALA A 218 -8.94 -4.30 -5.70
N ALA A 219 -7.94 -4.69 -6.49
CA ALA A 219 -8.10 -5.65 -7.59
C ALA A 219 -8.55 -7.03 -7.07
N TYR A 220 -7.88 -7.53 -6.02
CA TYR A 220 -8.21 -8.80 -5.38
C TYR A 220 -9.62 -8.80 -4.80
N MET A 221 -10.01 -7.75 -4.08
CA MET A 221 -11.35 -7.64 -3.50
C MET A 221 -12.45 -7.49 -4.56
N SER A 222 -12.17 -6.79 -5.66
CA SER A 222 -13.05 -6.77 -6.83
C SER A 222 -13.34 -8.18 -7.34
N LYS A 223 -12.30 -9.04 -7.45
CA LYS A 223 -12.46 -10.45 -7.83
C LYS A 223 -13.26 -11.24 -6.81
N GLN A 224 -13.04 -11.03 -5.52
CA GLN A 224 -13.80 -11.71 -4.46
C GLN A 224 -15.30 -11.35 -4.51
N CYS A 225 -15.66 -10.12 -4.88
CA CYS A 225 -17.06 -9.67 -5.00
C CYS A 225 -17.85 -10.38 -6.10
N ARG A 226 -17.18 -11.06 -7.04
CA ARG A 226 -17.82 -11.82 -8.12
C ARG A 226 -17.57 -13.32 -8.05
N ARG A 227 -16.88 -13.79 -7.01
CA ARG A 227 -16.62 -15.21 -6.81
C ARG A 227 -17.92 -15.96 -6.51
N PRO A 228 -18.25 -17.05 -7.25
CA PRO A 228 -19.45 -17.84 -6.98
C PRO A 228 -19.54 -18.28 -5.52
N GLY A 229 -20.75 -18.21 -4.95
CA GLY A 229 -21.01 -18.58 -3.56
C GLY A 229 -20.65 -17.49 -2.53
N ARG A 230 -20.17 -16.32 -2.95
CA ARG A 230 -20.01 -15.14 -2.07
C ARG A 230 -21.21 -14.21 -2.24
N GLY A 231 -21.87 -13.84 -1.14
CA GLY A 231 -23.02 -12.92 -1.14
C GLY A 231 -22.64 -11.44 -1.30
N LEU A 232 -21.71 -11.12 -2.21
CA LEU A 232 -21.14 -9.77 -2.41
C LEU A 232 -21.38 -9.23 -3.83
N HIS A 233 -22.28 -9.86 -4.59
CA HIS A 233 -22.54 -9.51 -5.99
C HIS A 233 -23.19 -8.13 -6.17
N ASP A 234 -23.80 -7.59 -5.11
CA ASP A 234 -24.43 -6.27 -5.05
C ASP A 234 -23.47 -5.14 -4.67
N VAL A 235 -22.20 -5.44 -4.42
CA VAL A 235 -21.13 -4.44 -4.27
C VAL A 235 -20.83 -3.81 -5.64
N GLU A 236 -20.88 -2.48 -5.73
CA GLU A 236 -20.70 -1.71 -6.97
C GLU A 236 -19.24 -1.31 -7.25
N PHE A 237 -18.48 -1.00 -6.20
CA PHE A 237 -17.07 -0.58 -6.29
C PHE A 237 -16.30 -0.85 -4.99
N ILE A 238 -14.98 -0.79 -5.08
CA ILE A 238 -14.06 -0.78 -3.94
C ILE A 238 -13.58 0.65 -3.71
N ILE A 239 -13.56 1.11 -2.46
CA ILE A 239 -12.91 2.36 -2.05
C ILE A 239 -11.62 1.99 -1.32
N PRO A 240 -10.45 2.17 -1.95
CA PRO A 240 -9.20 2.03 -1.22
C PRO A 240 -9.07 3.18 -0.22
N VAL A 241 -8.56 2.86 0.96
CA VAL A 241 -8.22 3.83 2.00
C VAL A 241 -6.87 3.47 2.57
N ALA A 242 -6.03 4.47 2.82
CA ALA A 242 -4.83 4.30 3.62
C ALA A 242 -4.87 5.13 4.90
N ALA A 243 -4.21 4.65 5.95
CA ALA A 243 -4.03 5.36 7.21
C ALA A 243 -2.55 5.40 7.60
N ALA A 244 -2.04 6.59 7.95
CA ALA A 244 -0.65 6.78 8.36
C ALA A 244 -0.53 7.62 9.65
N THR A 245 0.50 7.34 10.44
CA THR A 245 0.89 8.18 11.61
C THR A 245 2.21 8.92 11.42
N ARG A 246 2.97 8.58 10.38
CA ARG A 246 4.17 9.32 9.99
C ARG A 246 3.82 10.45 9.02
N GLY A 247 4.57 11.55 9.08
CA GLY A 247 4.28 12.76 8.31
C GLY A 247 3.13 13.59 8.92
N THR A 248 2.63 13.19 10.10
CA THR A 248 1.55 13.88 10.81
C THR A 248 2.08 14.50 12.11
N ALA A 249 1.28 15.36 12.75
CA ALA A 249 1.61 15.84 14.08
C ALA A 249 1.53 14.69 15.09
N SER A 250 2.25 14.80 16.22
CA SER A 250 2.20 13.81 17.30
C SER A 250 0.76 13.46 17.69
N HIS A 251 0.43 12.16 17.72
CA HIS A 251 -0.92 11.62 18.00
C HIS A 251 -1.99 11.92 16.95
N THR A 252 -1.58 12.09 15.70
CA THR A 252 -2.50 12.27 14.57
C THR A 252 -2.45 11.07 13.64
N VAL A 253 -3.62 10.58 13.24
CA VAL A 253 -3.73 9.64 12.11
C VAL A 253 -4.18 10.42 10.88
N GLY A 254 -3.39 10.40 9.81
CA GLY A 254 -3.83 10.82 8.49
C GLY A 254 -4.61 9.69 7.82
N VAL A 255 -5.80 9.98 7.31
CA VAL A 255 -6.59 9.05 6.49
C VAL A 255 -6.70 9.61 5.07
N PHE A 256 -6.41 8.75 4.11
CA PHE A 256 -6.38 9.05 2.68
C PHE A 256 -7.41 8.16 1.99
N GLU A 257 -8.57 8.72 1.65
CA GLU A 257 -9.59 8.06 0.84
C GLU A 257 -9.24 8.25 -0.64
N MET A 258 -9.18 7.15 -1.40
CA MET A 258 -8.94 7.21 -2.83
C MET A 258 -10.25 7.15 -3.62
N ASN A 259 -10.19 7.56 -4.89
CA ASN A 259 -11.32 7.46 -5.79
C ASN A 259 -11.86 6.02 -5.88
N PRO A 260 -13.19 5.83 -5.96
CA PRO A 260 -13.80 4.51 -6.15
C PRO A 260 -13.28 3.77 -7.38
N ILE A 261 -12.95 2.49 -7.20
CA ILE A 261 -12.55 1.56 -8.27
C ILE A 261 -13.74 0.65 -8.58
N LYS A 262 -14.29 0.74 -9.81
CA LYS A 262 -15.38 -0.13 -10.24
C LYS A 262 -14.95 -1.59 -10.20
N ILE A 263 -15.87 -2.47 -9.82
CA ILE A 263 -15.58 -3.92 -9.73
C ILE A 263 -15.09 -4.49 -11.06
N ALA A 264 -15.65 -4.06 -12.19
CA ALA A 264 -15.24 -4.53 -13.51
C ALA A 264 -13.77 -4.18 -13.81
N ASP A 265 -13.35 -2.95 -13.51
CA ASP A 265 -11.99 -2.47 -13.76
C ASP A 265 -10.98 -3.22 -12.86
N GLY A 266 -11.33 -3.39 -11.58
CA GLY A 266 -10.51 -4.15 -10.63
C GLY A 266 -10.37 -5.63 -10.99
N ILE A 267 -11.41 -6.26 -11.55
CA ILE A 267 -11.33 -7.64 -12.05
C ILE A 267 -10.44 -7.73 -13.28
N ALA A 268 -10.62 -6.81 -14.24
CA ALA A 268 -9.88 -6.85 -15.51
C ALA A 268 -8.36 -6.82 -15.27
N VAL A 269 -7.88 -5.92 -14.42
CA VAL A 269 -6.46 -5.81 -14.08
C VAL A 269 -5.96 -6.94 -13.18
N TYR A 270 -6.82 -7.51 -12.32
CA TYR A 270 -6.46 -8.67 -11.51
C TYR A 270 -6.19 -9.88 -12.41
N ASP A 271 -7.11 -10.17 -13.33
CA ASP A 271 -7.03 -11.31 -14.25
C ASP A 271 -5.86 -11.14 -15.25
N ALA A 272 -5.61 -9.92 -15.71
CA ALA A 272 -4.49 -9.59 -16.57
C ALA A 272 -3.14 -9.49 -15.82
N LYS A 273 -3.11 -9.59 -14.48
CA LYS A 273 -1.92 -9.39 -13.63
C LYS A 273 -1.28 -7.99 -13.77
N THR A 274 -2.10 -7.00 -14.15
CA THR A 274 -1.71 -5.60 -14.37
C THR A 274 -2.24 -4.66 -13.28
N SER A 275 -2.53 -5.14 -12.07
CA SER A 275 -3.05 -4.31 -10.97
C SER A 275 -2.27 -3.02 -10.69
N HIS A 276 -0.96 -2.96 -10.99
CA HIS A 276 -0.13 -1.76 -10.88
C HIS A 276 -0.60 -0.59 -11.75
N THR A 277 -1.38 -0.84 -12.80
CA THR A 277 -1.90 0.19 -13.69
C THR A 277 -3.19 0.83 -13.18
N LEU A 278 -3.77 0.33 -12.06
CA LEU A 278 -4.94 0.96 -11.45
C LEU A 278 -4.61 2.38 -11.03
N ALA A 279 -5.41 3.33 -11.54
CA ALA A 279 -5.36 4.70 -11.07
C ALA A 279 -5.72 4.74 -9.58
N LEU A 280 -4.78 5.22 -8.77
CA LEU A 280 -4.94 5.37 -7.34
C LEU A 280 -4.77 6.85 -7.00
N VAL A 281 -5.87 7.58 -7.02
CA VAL A 281 -5.88 9.03 -6.80
C VAL A 281 -6.51 9.31 -5.44
N VAL A 282 -5.79 10.00 -4.57
CA VAL A 282 -6.32 10.44 -3.26
C VAL A 282 -7.38 11.51 -3.49
N ALA A 283 -8.62 11.21 -3.10
CA ALA A 283 -9.78 12.09 -3.19
C ALA A 283 -9.93 12.97 -1.95
N LYS A 284 -9.71 12.39 -0.76
CA LYS A 284 -9.77 13.10 0.52
C LYS A 284 -8.57 12.75 1.38
N ALA A 285 -8.01 13.74 2.06
CA ALA A 285 -6.97 13.58 3.08
C ALA A 285 -7.40 14.34 4.34
N VAL A 286 -7.51 13.65 5.47
CA VAL A 286 -7.99 14.23 6.74
C VAL A 286 -7.13 13.72 7.90
N GLY A 287 -6.74 14.64 8.79
CA GLY A 287 -6.04 14.31 10.03
C GLY A 287 -7.01 14.06 11.19
N TYR A 288 -6.73 13.08 12.04
CA TYR A 288 -7.53 12.74 13.21
C TYR A 288 -6.71 12.88 14.49
N ASP A 289 -7.11 13.84 15.32
CA ASP A 289 -6.44 14.21 16.56
C ASP A 289 -7.13 13.58 17.76
N PHE A 290 -6.47 12.65 18.44
CA PHE A 290 -7.04 11.97 19.60
C PHE A 290 -6.87 12.80 20.87
N VAL A 291 -7.98 13.03 21.57
CA VAL A 291 -8.00 13.76 22.85
C VAL A 291 -8.81 12.98 23.88
N PRO A 292 -8.19 12.46 24.96
CA PRO A 292 -6.75 12.50 25.27
C PRO A 292 -5.86 11.79 24.25
N LYS A 293 -4.56 12.03 24.34
CA LYS A 293 -3.57 11.37 23.47
C LYS A 293 -3.60 9.85 23.67
N VAL A 294 -3.41 9.11 22.58
CA VAL A 294 -3.30 7.65 22.59
C VAL A 294 -1.84 7.29 22.33
N SER A 295 -1.21 6.55 23.25
CA SER A 295 0.16 6.06 23.06
C SER A 295 0.23 5.13 21.86
N GLY A 296 1.35 5.11 21.15
CA GLY A 296 1.48 4.33 19.93
C GLY A 296 0.66 4.88 18.76
N ILE A 297 0.23 6.14 18.81
CA ILE A 297 -0.29 6.92 17.69
C ILE A 297 0.55 8.19 17.57
#